data_AF-A0A9Q8V8S4-F1
#
_entry.id   AF-A0A9Q8V8S4-F1
#
_cell.length_a   1.000
_cell.length_b   1.000
_cell.length_c   1.000
_cell.angle_alpha   90.00
_cell.angle_beta   90.00
_cell.angle_gamma   90.00
#
_symmetry.space_group_name_H-M   'P 1'
#
loop_
_entity.id
_entity.type
_entity.pdbx_description
1 polymer ?
#
loop_
_entity_poly.entity_id
_entity_poly.type
_entity_poly.pdbx_seq_one_letter_code
_entity_poly.pdbx_strand_id
1 'polypeptide(L)'
;MDVSTRNGAVAATAVFTALQIAATGWCLWLKSSRAAGYLRFLAILPFALYGGFSIQMSFKQRYGPNGATSRLGPVWLSQGIHGLAGILLVPWAIIGVYVVQKSRKRQLSSSAYDWDERRPSSSSFYLALVDACFAAAIITATVFGARFTPWDYSRCDRYRVYNTWPLKGAGRIDNCRQMLTSQIMAVLVLLVLCAQFVLIVPVIALPSAFRAPIFYLCRALRFRRTKYHQQQPPGWHASEKTPLALSEKPSLETVFRDDAIATSLARYLHFDDVTSVSRTSRAMRRAVFTPMPDARTIRLDMLCEATCSDTGTPKGECWACAKIICEGCHSPRSRLPEPRTVSHLTKCHALCTRCYIRRPSAYPAPFVGSWNPDDLSSQHAAACKIRTKTLLVGPVSICPSCAKLTDQEVVRVREERDAASMRMALMRRMRCRRCERALPRGRRRWWVCGVDYHECHWAGHEAP
;
A
#
# COMPACT_ATOMS: atom_id res chain seq x y z
N MET A 1 -44.96 -11.25 13.99
CA MET A 1 -44.21 -10.01 14.25
C MET A 1 -45.27 -8.95 14.23
N ASP A 2 -45.43 -8.28 15.35
CA ASP A 2 -46.33 -7.16 15.50
C ASP A 2 -45.95 -6.03 14.53
N VAL A 3 -46.95 -5.23 14.16
CA VAL A 3 -46.78 -4.11 13.22
C VAL A 3 -45.76 -3.10 13.75
N SER A 4 -45.66 -2.93 15.06
CA SER A 4 -44.71 -2.02 15.71
C SER A 4 -43.26 -2.44 15.46
N THR A 5 -42.90 -3.70 15.71
CA THR A 5 -41.53 -4.20 15.43
C THR A 5 -41.15 -4.03 13.96
N ARG A 6 -42.05 -4.30 13.01
CA ARG A 6 -41.79 -4.12 11.57
C ARG A 6 -41.51 -2.66 11.25
N ASN A 7 -42.39 -1.76 11.68
CA ASN A 7 -42.26 -0.33 11.40
C ASN A 7 -40.99 0.25 12.08
N GLY A 8 -40.69 -0.21 13.30
CA GLY A 8 -39.47 0.14 14.03
C GLY A 8 -38.21 -0.29 13.30
N ALA A 9 -38.14 -1.51 12.75
CA ALA A 9 -36.98 -1.99 12.00
C ALA A 9 -36.72 -1.17 10.72
N VAL A 10 -37.79 -0.81 9.99
CA VAL A 10 -37.70 0.05 8.79
C VAL A 10 -37.23 1.45 9.17
N ALA A 11 -37.87 2.06 10.16
CA ALA A 11 -37.53 3.40 10.61
C ALA A 11 -36.07 3.47 11.08
N ALA A 12 -35.63 2.50 11.91
CA ALA A 12 -34.25 2.42 12.37
C ALA A 12 -33.27 2.33 11.19
N THR A 13 -33.51 1.43 10.24
CA THR A 13 -32.61 1.24 9.10
C THR A 13 -32.58 2.46 8.18
N ALA A 14 -33.73 3.12 7.98
CA ALA A 14 -33.82 4.36 7.21
C ALA A 14 -33.01 5.48 7.87
N VAL A 15 -33.14 5.65 9.19
CA VAL A 15 -32.40 6.65 9.97
C VAL A 15 -30.89 6.39 9.90
N PHE A 16 -30.44 5.15 10.16
CA PHE A 16 -29.01 4.81 10.06
C PHE A 16 -28.46 5.00 8.65
N THR A 17 -29.23 4.65 7.62
CA THR A 17 -28.86 4.85 6.22
C THR A 17 -28.72 6.33 5.90
N ALA A 18 -29.68 7.16 6.30
CA ALA A 18 -29.64 8.61 6.08
C ALA A 18 -28.44 9.25 6.78
N LEU A 19 -28.17 8.89 8.04
CA LEU A 19 -27.00 9.35 8.79
C LEU A 19 -25.70 8.95 8.09
N GLN A 20 -25.62 7.72 7.58
CA GLN A 20 -24.44 7.23 6.89
C GLN A 20 -24.19 7.95 5.55
N ILE A 21 -25.25 8.22 4.78
CA ILE A 21 -25.17 8.99 3.53
C ILE A 21 -24.73 10.43 3.83
N ALA A 22 -25.35 11.07 4.82
CA ALA A 22 -25.01 12.43 5.24
C ALA A 22 -23.55 12.54 5.69
N ALA A 23 -23.10 11.60 6.53
CA ALA A 23 -21.72 11.56 7.00
C ALA A 23 -20.73 11.25 5.87
N THR A 24 -21.12 10.41 4.90
CA THR A 24 -20.35 10.20 3.67
C THR A 24 -20.21 11.48 2.84
N GLY A 25 -21.32 12.19 2.62
CA GLY A 25 -21.33 13.47 1.92
C GLY A 25 -20.47 14.52 2.63
N TRP A 26 -20.55 14.60 3.95
CA TRP A 26 -19.70 15.47 4.77
C TRP A 26 -18.21 15.12 4.64
N CYS A 27 -17.87 13.83 4.61
CA CYS A 27 -16.50 13.37 4.41
C CYS A 27 -15.96 13.69 3.02
N LEU A 28 -16.81 13.59 1.99
CA LEU A 28 -16.45 14.02 0.63
C LEU A 28 -16.25 15.53 0.56
N TRP A 29 -17.13 16.30 1.21
CA TRP A 29 -17.04 17.77 1.29
C TRP A 29 -15.75 18.23 1.98
N LEU A 30 -15.45 17.66 3.15
CA LEU A 30 -14.20 17.93 3.88
C LEU A 30 -12.96 17.39 3.19
N LYS A 31 -13.12 16.56 2.15
CA LYS A 31 -12.04 15.72 1.62
C LYS A 31 -11.35 15.04 2.80
N SER A 32 -12.06 14.18 3.52
CA SER A 32 -11.51 13.39 4.62
C SER A 32 -11.94 11.94 4.45
N SER A 33 -10.99 11.04 4.19
CA SER A 33 -11.27 9.59 4.22
C SER A 33 -11.05 9.02 5.62
N ARG A 34 -10.76 9.86 6.63
CA ARG A 34 -10.50 9.43 8.01
C ARG A 34 -11.72 8.72 8.59
N ALA A 35 -12.91 9.11 8.15
CA ALA A 35 -14.16 8.51 8.57
C ALA A 35 -14.50 7.21 7.85
N ALA A 36 -13.82 6.80 6.76
CA ALA A 36 -14.22 5.64 5.97
C ALA A 36 -14.25 4.35 6.82
N GLY A 37 -13.29 4.19 7.74
CA GLY A 37 -13.31 3.08 8.71
C GLY A 37 -14.48 3.17 9.68
N TYR A 38 -14.75 4.36 10.25
CA TYR A 38 -15.87 4.58 11.17
C TYR A 38 -17.24 4.39 10.49
N LEU A 39 -17.40 4.85 9.27
CA LEU A 39 -18.63 4.68 8.49
C LEU A 39 -18.89 3.21 8.18
N ARG A 40 -17.85 2.43 7.91
CA ARG A 40 -17.99 0.97 7.78
C ARG A 40 -18.41 0.30 9.07
N PHE A 41 -17.85 0.73 10.21
CA PHE A 41 -18.29 0.24 11.50
C PHE A 41 -19.78 0.56 11.75
N LEU A 42 -20.21 1.78 11.45
CA LEU A 42 -21.61 2.18 11.61
C LEU A 42 -22.57 1.39 10.69
N ALA A 43 -22.09 0.88 9.55
CA ALA A 43 -22.91 0.05 8.67
C ALA A 43 -23.23 -1.35 9.21
N ILE A 44 -22.54 -1.80 10.26
CA ILE A 44 -22.86 -3.06 10.93
C ILE A 44 -24.33 -3.07 11.37
N LEU A 45 -24.84 -1.94 11.87
CA LEU A 45 -26.22 -1.83 12.35
C LEU A 45 -27.27 -2.04 11.24
N PRO A 46 -27.28 -1.28 10.14
CA PRO A 46 -28.24 -1.52 9.07
C PRO A 46 -28.08 -2.91 8.43
N PHE A 47 -26.86 -3.45 8.33
CA PHE A 47 -26.64 -4.80 7.82
C PHE A 47 -27.21 -5.89 8.75
N ALA A 48 -26.98 -5.77 10.06
CA ALA A 48 -27.50 -6.71 11.05
C ALA A 48 -29.04 -6.66 11.13
N LEU A 49 -29.63 -5.46 11.13
CA LEU A 49 -31.08 -5.28 11.14
C LEU A 49 -31.71 -5.90 9.88
N TYR A 50 -31.15 -5.62 8.71
CA TYR A 50 -31.62 -6.17 7.44
C TYR A 50 -31.46 -7.70 7.36
N GLY A 51 -30.30 -8.24 7.73
CA GLY A 51 -30.03 -9.67 7.72
C GLY A 51 -30.91 -10.44 8.71
N GLY A 52 -30.98 -9.96 9.95
CA GLY A 52 -31.81 -10.55 11.00
C GLY A 52 -33.29 -10.54 10.64
N PHE A 53 -33.80 -9.42 10.15
CA PHE A 53 -35.19 -9.31 9.69
C PHE A 53 -35.49 -10.30 8.55
N SER A 54 -34.63 -10.35 7.53
CA SER A 54 -34.83 -11.21 6.36
C SER A 54 -34.76 -12.71 6.70
N ILE A 55 -33.88 -13.11 7.61
CA ILE A 55 -33.79 -14.50 8.09
C ILE A 55 -35.01 -14.88 8.90
N GLN A 56 -35.43 -14.03 9.83
CA GLN A 56 -36.63 -14.28 10.62
C GLN A 56 -37.86 -14.42 9.72
N MET A 57 -37.93 -13.62 8.66
CA MET A 57 -38.96 -13.71 7.63
C MET A 57 -38.88 -15.02 6.84
N SER A 58 -37.68 -15.44 6.43
CA SER A 58 -37.46 -16.73 5.77
C SER A 58 -37.93 -17.89 6.65
N PHE A 59 -37.59 -17.92 7.94
CA PHE A 59 -38.04 -18.97 8.85
C PHE A 59 -39.56 -18.99 9.05
N LYS A 60 -40.19 -17.82 9.18
CA LYS A 60 -41.67 -17.72 9.25
C LYS A 60 -42.37 -18.19 7.99
N GLN A 61 -41.75 -17.99 6.83
CA GLN A 61 -42.30 -18.48 5.57
C GLN A 61 -42.14 -19.99 5.43
N ARG A 62 -41.03 -20.53 5.95
CA ARG A 62 -40.75 -21.97 5.93
C ARG A 62 -41.73 -22.75 6.79
N TYR A 63 -42.00 -22.27 8.00
CA TYR A 63 -42.87 -22.92 8.98
C TYR A 63 -44.20 -22.19 9.07
N GLY A 64 -45.27 -22.81 8.55
CA GLY A 64 -46.63 -22.30 8.78
C GLY A 64 -46.98 -22.26 10.28
N PRO A 65 -48.12 -21.63 10.67
CA PRO A 65 -48.54 -21.52 12.07
C PRO A 65 -48.65 -22.88 12.79
N ASN A 66 -48.88 -23.97 12.04
CA ASN A 66 -48.99 -25.33 12.58
C ASN A 66 -47.68 -26.15 12.47
N GLY A 67 -46.58 -25.55 12.02
CA GLY A 67 -45.24 -26.18 11.93
C GLY A 67 -45.06 -27.33 10.92
N ALA A 68 -46.14 -27.96 10.46
CA ALA A 68 -46.09 -29.29 9.83
C ALA A 68 -45.76 -29.33 8.33
N THR A 69 -45.74 -28.21 7.61
CA THR A 69 -45.45 -28.20 6.15
C THR A 69 -44.36 -27.20 5.81
N SER A 70 -43.22 -27.71 5.32
CA SER A 70 -42.12 -26.89 4.81
C SER A 70 -42.52 -26.27 3.48
N ARG A 71 -42.72 -24.94 3.46
CA ARG A 71 -43.06 -24.20 2.23
C ARG A 71 -41.79 -23.65 1.60
N LEU A 72 -41.08 -24.51 0.86
CA LEU A 72 -39.94 -24.09 0.04
C LEU A 72 -40.47 -23.48 -1.26
N GLY A 73 -40.52 -22.15 -1.31
CA GLY A 73 -40.94 -21.39 -2.48
C GLY A 73 -39.93 -20.32 -2.89
N PRO A 74 -40.10 -19.70 -4.08
CA PRO A 74 -39.20 -18.65 -4.59
C PRO A 74 -39.02 -17.47 -3.63
N VAL A 75 -40.07 -17.14 -2.90
CA VAL A 75 -40.10 -16.08 -1.88
C VAL A 75 -39.27 -16.45 -0.65
N TRP A 76 -39.35 -17.70 -0.17
CA TRP A 76 -38.49 -18.19 0.90
C TRP A 76 -37.02 -18.11 0.51
N LEU A 77 -36.70 -18.51 -0.73
CA LEU A 77 -35.35 -18.44 -1.29
C LEU A 77 -34.84 -16.99 -1.38
N SER A 78 -35.65 -16.06 -1.90
CA SER A 78 -35.32 -14.63 -1.96
C SER A 78 -35.01 -14.07 -0.57
N GLN A 79 -35.87 -14.33 0.42
CA GLN A 79 -35.65 -13.87 1.80
C GLN A 79 -34.43 -14.54 2.45
N GLY A 80 -34.17 -15.82 2.12
CA GLY A 80 -32.97 -16.53 2.54
C GLY A 80 -31.69 -15.90 2.01
N ILE A 81 -31.67 -15.52 0.72
CA ILE A 81 -30.52 -14.84 0.11
C ILE A 81 -30.32 -13.44 0.73
N HIS A 82 -31.39 -12.66 0.90
CA HIS A 82 -31.33 -11.35 1.57
C HIS A 82 -30.77 -11.49 2.99
N GLY A 83 -31.25 -12.50 3.72
CA GLY A 83 -30.81 -12.84 5.07
C GLY A 83 -29.34 -13.21 5.17
N LEU A 84 -28.88 -14.15 4.34
CA LEU A 84 -27.49 -14.59 4.27
C LEU A 84 -26.56 -13.44 3.88
N ALA A 85 -26.94 -12.64 2.88
CA ALA A 85 -26.16 -11.47 2.48
C ALA A 85 -26.03 -10.46 3.63
N GLY A 86 -27.12 -10.15 4.33
CA GLY A 86 -27.11 -9.26 5.48
C GLY A 86 -26.24 -9.76 6.64
N ILE A 87 -26.32 -11.05 6.98
CA ILE A 87 -25.45 -11.65 8.01
C ILE A 87 -23.97 -11.59 7.59
N LEU A 88 -23.63 -11.98 6.36
CA LEU A 88 -22.24 -12.02 5.89
C LEU A 88 -21.62 -10.62 5.73
N LEU A 89 -22.45 -9.60 5.53
CA LEU A 89 -22.01 -8.20 5.49
C LEU A 89 -21.53 -7.69 6.86
N VAL A 90 -22.00 -8.25 7.98
CA VAL A 90 -21.56 -7.87 9.34
C VAL A 90 -20.07 -8.20 9.59
N PRO A 91 -19.61 -9.46 9.49
CA PRO A 91 -18.19 -9.77 9.66
C PRO A 91 -17.34 -9.11 8.57
N TRP A 92 -17.88 -8.95 7.36
CA TRP A 92 -17.19 -8.22 6.30
C TRP A 92 -16.95 -6.74 6.65
N ALA A 93 -17.93 -6.05 7.22
CA ALA A 93 -17.77 -4.68 7.68
C ALA A 93 -16.68 -4.57 8.76
N ILE A 94 -16.61 -5.53 9.69
CA ILE A 94 -15.56 -5.61 10.72
C ILE A 94 -14.18 -5.81 10.09
N ILE A 95 -14.05 -6.74 9.14
CA ILE A 95 -12.80 -6.95 8.37
C ILE A 95 -12.42 -5.67 7.64
N GLY A 96 -13.38 -4.99 7.01
CA GLY A 96 -13.19 -3.71 6.34
C GLY A 96 -12.64 -2.63 7.28
N VAL A 97 -13.16 -2.54 8.51
CA VAL A 97 -12.64 -1.65 9.56
C VAL A 97 -11.19 -1.98 9.88
N TYR A 98 -10.88 -3.26 10.13
CA TYR A 98 -9.52 -3.71 10.44
C TYR A 98 -8.53 -3.39 9.32
N VAL A 99 -8.89 -3.66 8.06
CA VAL A 99 -8.04 -3.39 6.89
C VAL A 99 -7.77 -1.89 6.77
N VAL A 100 -8.80 -1.05 6.91
CA VAL A 100 -8.66 0.43 6.84
C VAL A 100 -7.83 0.97 8.01
N GLN A 101 -8.01 0.46 9.22
CA GLN A 101 -7.21 0.87 10.37
C GLN A 101 -5.75 0.45 10.24
N LYS A 102 -5.49 -0.78 9.77
CA LYS A 102 -4.13 -1.31 9.58
C LYS A 102 -3.38 -0.59 8.47
N SER A 103 -4.04 -0.32 7.34
CA SER A 103 -3.45 0.51 6.28
C SER A 103 -3.11 1.91 6.80
N ARG A 104 -3.96 2.46 7.68
CA ARG A 104 -3.73 3.78 8.29
C ARG A 104 -2.58 3.80 9.30
N LYS A 105 -2.46 2.81 10.19
CA LYS A 105 -1.34 2.74 11.16
C LYS A 105 0.02 2.74 10.45
N ARG A 106 0.12 2.05 9.31
CA ARG A 106 1.34 2.06 8.49
C ARG A 106 1.61 3.39 7.81
N GLN A 107 0.56 4.09 7.37
CA GLN A 107 0.71 5.42 6.79
C GLN A 107 1.03 6.50 7.82
N LEU A 108 0.57 6.38 9.08
CA LEU A 108 0.88 7.36 10.12
C LEU A 108 2.38 7.42 10.49
N SER A 109 3.13 6.35 10.22
CA SER A 109 4.59 6.32 10.35
C SER A 109 5.31 7.10 9.23
N SER A 110 4.60 7.51 8.17
CA SER A 110 5.11 8.34 7.09
C SER A 110 4.50 9.75 7.22
N SER A 111 5.24 10.64 7.87
CA SER A 111 4.86 12.02 8.20
C SER A 111 4.63 12.87 6.93
N ALA A 112 3.36 13.03 6.53
CA ALA A 112 2.73 14.18 5.85
C ALA A 112 1.58 13.68 4.96
N TYR A 113 0.33 14.02 5.30
CA TYR A 113 -0.86 13.50 4.63
C TYR A 113 -1.45 14.55 3.69
N ASP A 114 -0.90 14.66 2.49
CA ASP A 114 -1.50 15.44 1.41
C ASP A 114 -2.40 14.54 0.54
N TRP A 115 -3.57 15.05 0.15
CA TRP A 115 -4.55 14.32 -0.67
C TRP A 115 -4.00 13.92 -2.05
N ASP A 116 -2.96 14.59 -2.52
CA ASP A 116 -2.33 14.33 -3.81
C ASP A 116 -1.29 13.17 -3.79
N GLU A 117 -0.86 12.67 -2.62
CA GLU A 117 0.29 11.74 -2.52
C GLU A 117 -0.05 10.25 -2.27
N ARG A 118 -1.32 9.86 -2.11
CA ARG A 118 -1.69 8.51 -1.66
C ARG A 118 -1.17 7.35 -2.51
N ARG A 119 -0.03 6.72 -2.20
CA ARG A 119 0.25 5.32 -2.60
C ARG A 119 -1.01 4.49 -2.35
N PRO A 120 -1.69 3.95 -3.39
CA PRO A 120 -2.98 3.30 -3.21
C PRO A 120 -2.67 1.89 -2.74
N SER A 121 -3.00 1.54 -1.50
CA SER A 121 -2.93 0.14 -1.13
C SER A 121 -3.99 -0.60 -1.94
N SER A 122 -3.57 -1.60 -2.73
CA SER A 122 -4.45 -2.52 -3.45
C SER A 122 -5.55 -3.10 -2.54
N SER A 123 -5.36 -3.12 -1.21
CA SER A 123 -6.40 -3.43 -0.22
C SER A 123 -7.69 -2.65 -0.40
N SER A 124 -7.67 -1.37 -0.77
CA SER A 124 -8.89 -0.59 -1.05
C SER A 124 -9.63 -1.09 -2.28
N PHE A 125 -8.90 -1.54 -3.31
CA PHE A 125 -9.51 -2.15 -4.50
C PHE A 125 -10.19 -3.48 -4.16
N TYR A 126 -9.52 -4.37 -3.41
CA TYR A 126 -10.12 -5.64 -2.99
C TYR A 126 -11.34 -5.43 -2.10
N LEU A 127 -11.28 -4.44 -1.20
CA LEU A 127 -12.43 -4.05 -0.38
C LEU A 127 -13.63 -3.62 -1.25
N ALA A 128 -13.39 -2.80 -2.28
CA ALA A 128 -14.43 -2.37 -3.20
C ALA A 128 -14.98 -3.51 -4.08
N LEU A 129 -14.12 -4.43 -4.50
CA LEU A 129 -14.52 -5.60 -5.30
C LEU A 129 -15.49 -6.49 -4.53
N VAL A 130 -15.19 -6.77 -3.26
CA VAL A 130 -16.06 -7.60 -2.41
C VAL A 130 -17.36 -6.84 -2.08
N ASP A 131 -17.32 -5.53 -1.83
CA ASP A 131 -18.53 -4.72 -1.68
C ASP A 131 -19.42 -4.80 -2.95
N ALA A 132 -18.82 -4.79 -4.15
CA ALA A 132 -19.54 -4.95 -5.40
C ALA A 132 -20.17 -6.34 -5.56
N CYS A 133 -19.50 -7.41 -5.10
CA CYS A 133 -20.08 -8.75 -5.07
C CYS A 133 -21.32 -8.83 -4.16
N PHE A 134 -21.26 -8.24 -2.96
CA PHE A 134 -22.43 -8.17 -2.07
C PHE A 134 -23.56 -7.34 -2.67
N ALA A 135 -23.25 -6.20 -3.28
CA ALA A 135 -24.23 -5.38 -3.97
C ALA A 135 -24.91 -6.16 -5.11
N ALA A 136 -24.15 -6.91 -5.93
CA ALA A 136 -24.68 -7.76 -6.98
C ALA A 136 -25.60 -8.87 -6.43
N ALA A 137 -25.23 -9.50 -5.31
CA ALA A 137 -26.06 -10.51 -4.65
C ALA A 137 -27.40 -9.93 -4.15
N ILE A 138 -27.37 -8.75 -3.52
CA ILE A 138 -28.58 -8.07 -3.04
C ILE A 138 -29.46 -7.63 -4.21
N ILE A 139 -28.88 -7.03 -5.26
CA ILE A 139 -29.63 -6.63 -6.47
C ILE A 139 -30.31 -7.86 -7.10
N THR A 140 -29.59 -8.97 -7.23
CA THR A 140 -30.13 -10.21 -7.79
C THR A 140 -31.31 -10.73 -6.96
N ALA A 141 -31.17 -10.73 -5.62
CA ALA A 141 -32.23 -11.13 -4.70
C ALA A 141 -33.46 -10.20 -4.77
N THR A 142 -33.24 -8.88 -4.88
CA THR A 142 -34.30 -7.89 -5.02
C THR A 142 -35.04 -8.04 -6.35
N VAL A 143 -34.31 -8.18 -7.46
CA VAL A 143 -34.90 -8.39 -8.80
C VAL A 143 -35.71 -9.69 -8.85
N PHE A 144 -35.17 -10.77 -8.27
CA PHE A 144 -35.88 -12.03 -8.19
C PHE A 144 -37.13 -11.92 -7.30
N GLY A 145 -37.01 -11.30 -6.12
CA GLY A 145 -38.11 -11.08 -5.18
C GLY A 145 -39.22 -10.19 -5.75
N ALA A 146 -38.87 -9.14 -6.50
CA ALA A 146 -39.81 -8.19 -7.12
C ALA A 146 -40.74 -8.83 -8.16
N ARG A 147 -40.40 -10.01 -8.68
CA ARG A 147 -41.33 -10.78 -9.52
C ARG A 147 -42.52 -11.32 -8.73
N PHE A 148 -42.34 -11.49 -7.41
CA PHE A 148 -43.32 -12.11 -6.52
C PHE A 148 -43.95 -11.11 -5.55
N THR A 149 -43.45 -9.89 -5.46
CA THR A 149 -43.96 -8.84 -4.56
C THR A 149 -44.21 -7.53 -5.31
N PRO A 150 -45.36 -6.87 -5.09
CA PRO A 150 -45.57 -5.54 -5.62
C PRO A 150 -44.72 -4.52 -4.86
N TRP A 151 -44.25 -3.48 -5.56
CA TRP A 151 -43.57 -2.31 -4.99
C TRP A 151 -44.52 -1.32 -4.28
N ASP A 152 -45.82 -1.59 -4.34
CA ASP A 152 -46.88 -0.72 -3.87
C ASP A 152 -47.79 -1.49 -2.92
N TYR A 153 -47.93 -0.99 -1.69
CA TYR A 153 -48.77 -1.58 -0.65
C TYR A 153 -50.23 -1.71 -1.10
N SER A 154 -50.74 -0.78 -1.91
CA SER A 154 -52.13 -0.79 -2.40
C SER A 154 -52.39 -1.93 -3.41
N ARG A 155 -51.33 -2.50 -4.00
CA ARG A 155 -51.43 -3.57 -5.00
C ARG A 155 -51.29 -4.96 -4.43
N CYS A 156 -51.06 -5.10 -3.12
CA CYS A 156 -50.97 -6.39 -2.45
C CYS A 156 -52.22 -7.27 -2.68
N ASP A 157 -53.41 -6.67 -2.80
CA ASP A 157 -54.67 -7.40 -3.02
C ASP A 157 -54.87 -7.85 -4.48
N ARG A 158 -54.21 -7.20 -5.46
CA ARG A 158 -54.33 -7.54 -6.89
C ARG A 158 -53.33 -8.58 -7.36
N TYR A 159 -52.25 -8.82 -6.61
CA TYR A 159 -51.17 -9.71 -7.04
C TYR A 159 -51.57 -11.19 -6.89
N ARG A 160 -52.03 -11.81 -7.99
CA ARG A 160 -52.55 -13.19 -8.03
C ARG A 160 -51.52 -14.28 -7.67
N VAL A 161 -50.24 -13.95 -7.56
CA VAL A 161 -49.17 -14.88 -7.11
C VAL A 161 -49.49 -15.49 -5.73
N TYR A 162 -50.24 -14.78 -4.89
CA TYR A 162 -50.66 -15.28 -3.58
C TYR A 162 -51.86 -16.25 -3.65
N ASN A 163 -52.49 -16.44 -4.81
CA ASN A 163 -53.59 -17.38 -4.98
C ASN A 163 -53.11 -18.82 -5.18
N THR A 164 -51.89 -19.04 -5.70
CA THR A 164 -51.26 -20.36 -5.79
C THR A 164 -50.53 -20.75 -4.51
N TRP A 165 -50.36 -19.81 -3.57
CA TRP A 165 -49.80 -20.05 -2.25
C TRP A 165 -50.94 -20.38 -1.27
N PRO A 166 -50.84 -21.42 -0.42
CA PRO A 166 -51.85 -21.76 0.59
C PRO A 166 -51.91 -20.75 1.75
N LEU A 167 -52.25 -19.50 1.46
CA LEU A 167 -52.51 -18.41 2.39
C LEU A 167 -53.98 -18.01 2.24
N LYS A 168 -54.85 -18.62 3.06
CA LYS A 168 -56.26 -18.24 3.20
C LYS A 168 -56.39 -17.12 4.25
N GLY A 169 -57.17 -16.07 3.96
CA GLY A 169 -57.64 -15.08 4.94
C GLY A 169 -56.74 -13.87 5.26
N ALA A 170 -57.00 -13.25 6.42
CA ALA A 170 -56.49 -11.94 6.87
C ALA A 170 -54.95 -11.80 6.94
N GLY A 171 -54.19 -12.89 6.97
CA GLY A 171 -52.73 -12.87 6.99
C GLY A 171 -52.05 -12.56 5.65
N ARG A 172 -52.80 -12.49 4.53
CA ARG A 172 -52.24 -12.23 3.19
C ARG A 172 -51.64 -10.83 3.08
N ILE A 173 -52.35 -9.82 3.56
CA ILE A 173 -51.93 -8.42 3.49
C ILE A 173 -50.67 -8.20 4.32
N ASP A 174 -50.59 -8.79 5.51
CA ASP A 174 -49.43 -8.66 6.39
C ASP A 174 -48.18 -9.33 5.84
N ASN A 175 -48.30 -10.51 5.22
CA ASN A 175 -47.18 -11.17 4.57
C ASN A 175 -46.66 -10.35 3.37
N CYS A 176 -47.55 -9.80 2.54
CA CYS A 176 -47.16 -8.89 1.45
C CYS A 176 -46.42 -7.65 1.99
N ARG A 177 -46.96 -7.04 3.05
CA ARG A 177 -46.34 -5.87 3.70
C ARG A 177 -44.95 -6.17 4.26
N GLN A 178 -44.77 -7.32 4.89
CA GLN A 178 -43.48 -7.75 5.43
C GLN A 178 -42.44 -8.02 4.32
N MET A 179 -42.87 -8.55 3.18
CA MET A 179 -41.99 -8.72 2.04
C MET A 179 -41.56 -7.40 1.40
N LEU A 180 -42.50 -6.46 1.21
CA LEU A 180 -42.19 -5.12 0.72
C LEU A 180 -41.24 -4.40 1.69
N THR A 181 -41.44 -4.58 2.99
CA THR A 181 -40.52 -4.10 4.02
C THR A 181 -39.10 -4.63 3.81
N SER A 182 -38.92 -5.94 3.60
CA SER A 182 -37.60 -6.53 3.30
C SER A 182 -36.95 -5.92 2.05
N GLN A 183 -37.74 -5.63 1.00
CA GLN A 183 -37.24 -4.98 -0.21
C GLN A 183 -36.81 -3.53 0.00
N ILE A 184 -37.57 -2.76 0.78
CA ILE A 184 -37.19 -1.39 1.15
C ILE A 184 -35.87 -1.40 1.92
N MET A 185 -35.73 -2.33 2.88
CA MET A 185 -34.49 -2.50 3.65
C MET A 185 -33.30 -2.87 2.76
N ALA A 186 -33.50 -3.74 1.76
CA ALA A 186 -32.48 -4.08 0.77
C ALA A 186 -32.02 -2.85 -0.03
N VAL A 187 -32.95 -1.99 -0.46
CA VAL A 187 -32.62 -0.74 -1.16
C VAL A 187 -31.82 0.21 -0.26
N LEU A 188 -32.20 0.36 1.01
CA LEU A 188 -31.46 1.17 1.97
C LEU A 188 -30.02 0.66 2.17
N VAL A 189 -29.85 -0.65 2.30
CA VAL A 189 -28.52 -1.30 2.40
C VAL A 189 -27.70 -1.08 1.11
N LEU A 190 -28.32 -1.13 -0.07
CA LEU A 190 -27.63 -0.81 -1.34
C LEU A 190 -27.15 0.64 -1.38
N LEU A 191 -27.93 1.59 -0.86
CA LEU A 191 -27.50 2.99 -0.77
C LEU A 191 -26.29 3.14 0.16
N VAL A 192 -26.26 2.42 1.30
CA VAL A 192 -25.10 2.36 2.19
C VAL A 192 -23.88 1.82 1.46
N LEU A 193 -24.01 0.70 0.75
CA LEU A 193 -22.91 0.09 -0.02
C LEU A 193 -22.40 1.05 -1.11
N CYS A 194 -23.28 1.73 -1.83
CA CYS A 194 -22.90 2.73 -2.83
C CYS A 194 -22.15 3.91 -2.20
N ALA A 195 -22.62 4.44 -1.07
CA ALA A 195 -21.97 5.51 -0.35
C ALA A 195 -20.56 5.10 0.12
N GLN A 196 -20.42 3.90 0.67
CA GLN A 196 -19.11 3.34 1.04
C GLN A 196 -18.21 3.19 -0.19
N PHE A 197 -18.72 2.61 -1.28
CA PHE A 197 -17.98 2.39 -2.52
C PHE A 197 -17.35 3.68 -3.03
N VAL A 198 -18.08 4.80 -2.99
CA VAL A 198 -17.57 6.13 -3.38
C VAL A 198 -16.40 6.59 -2.49
N LEU A 199 -16.41 6.26 -1.19
CA LEU A 199 -15.31 6.60 -0.28
C LEU A 199 -14.08 5.69 -0.45
N ILE A 200 -14.29 4.45 -0.88
CA ILE A 200 -13.26 3.41 -0.95
C ILE A 200 -12.60 3.35 -2.31
N VAL A 201 -13.33 3.65 -3.38
CA VAL A 201 -12.82 3.70 -4.75
C VAL A 201 -12.37 5.13 -5.04
N PRO A 202 -11.10 5.48 -4.79
CA PRO A 202 -10.56 6.64 -5.44
C PRO A 202 -10.65 6.37 -6.94
N VAL A 203 -11.20 7.32 -7.69
CA VAL A 203 -11.25 7.35 -9.16
C VAL A 203 -9.98 6.83 -9.86
N ILE A 204 -8.83 6.95 -9.20
CA ILE A 204 -7.49 6.59 -9.68
C ILE A 204 -7.21 5.07 -9.62
N ALA A 205 -7.95 4.31 -8.80
CA ALA A 205 -7.85 2.85 -8.67
C ALA A 205 -8.72 2.09 -9.69
N LEU A 206 -9.51 2.79 -10.49
CA LEU A 206 -10.24 2.19 -11.59
C LEU A 206 -9.27 1.76 -12.70
N PRO A 207 -9.61 0.71 -13.49
CA PRO A 207 -8.87 0.35 -14.69
C PRO A 207 -8.61 1.57 -15.57
N SER A 208 -7.50 1.54 -16.30
CA SER A 208 -7.04 2.64 -17.17
C SER A 208 -8.13 3.21 -18.07
N ALA A 209 -9.03 2.34 -18.58
CA ALA A 209 -10.18 2.69 -19.40
C ALA A 209 -11.16 3.66 -18.73
N PHE A 210 -11.44 3.49 -17.43
CA PHE A 210 -12.35 4.36 -16.67
C PHE A 210 -11.61 5.52 -16.01
N ARG A 211 -10.33 5.31 -15.65
CA ARG A 211 -9.53 6.32 -14.95
C ARG A 211 -9.27 7.57 -15.79
N ALA A 212 -8.94 7.40 -17.08
CA ALA A 212 -8.62 8.52 -17.95
C ALA A 212 -9.78 9.53 -18.09
N PRO A 213 -11.01 9.14 -18.48
CA PRO A 213 -12.12 10.09 -18.63
C PRO A 213 -12.47 10.80 -17.32
N ILE A 214 -12.49 10.08 -16.18
CA ILE A 214 -12.82 10.70 -14.89
C ILE A 214 -11.69 11.63 -14.42
N PHE A 215 -10.41 11.31 -14.65
CA PHE A 215 -9.31 12.24 -14.37
C PHE A 215 -9.44 13.53 -15.16
N TYR A 216 -9.77 13.45 -16.45
CA TYR A 216 -9.99 14.63 -17.29
C TYR A 216 -11.21 15.44 -16.83
N LEU A 217 -12.32 14.77 -16.47
CA LEU A 217 -13.52 15.40 -15.91
C LEU A 217 -13.22 16.11 -14.58
N CYS A 218 -12.58 15.43 -13.62
CA CYS A 218 -12.21 16.03 -12.34
C CYS A 218 -11.21 17.18 -12.51
N ARG A 219 -10.26 17.08 -13.45
CA ARG A 219 -9.32 18.17 -13.75
C ARG A 219 -10.05 19.37 -14.36
N ALA A 220 -10.98 19.15 -15.29
CA ALA A 220 -11.83 20.22 -15.84
C ALA A 220 -12.65 20.92 -14.75
N LEU A 221 -13.19 20.16 -13.79
CA LEU A 221 -13.92 20.71 -12.64
C LEU A 221 -13.02 21.45 -11.65
N ARG A 222 -11.77 21.01 -11.44
CA ARG A 222 -10.81 21.64 -10.52
C ARG A 222 -10.20 22.94 -11.06
N PHE A 223 -10.09 23.12 -12.38
CA PHE A 223 -9.57 24.36 -12.97
C PHE A 223 -10.39 25.61 -12.59
N ARG A 224 -11.62 25.45 -12.09
CA ARG A 224 -12.41 26.57 -11.56
C ARG A 224 -12.05 27.03 -10.14
N ARG A 225 -11.20 26.32 -9.39
CA ARG A 225 -11.11 26.53 -7.92
C ARG A 225 -9.72 26.77 -7.33
N THR A 226 -8.67 26.99 -8.12
CA THR A 226 -7.30 27.10 -7.57
C THR A 226 -6.54 28.29 -8.15
N LYS A 227 -6.80 29.48 -7.61
CA LYS A 227 -5.96 30.68 -7.80
C LYS A 227 -5.53 31.37 -6.50
N TYR A 228 -5.77 30.75 -5.34
CA TYR A 228 -5.41 31.33 -4.04
C TYR A 228 -4.56 30.34 -3.24
N HIS A 229 -3.47 30.83 -2.68
CA HIS A 229 -2.43 30.14 -1.90
C HIS A 229 -1.36 29.35 -2.65
N GLN A 230 -0.35 30.07 -3.15
CA GLN A 230 1.02 29.56 -3.17
C GLN A 230 2.02 30.71 -2.97
N GLN A 231 2.24 31.12 -1.72
CA GLN A 231 3.43 31.87 -1.30
C GLN A 231 3.84 31.38 0.08
N GLN A 232 4.97 30.67 0.15
CA GLN A 232 5.90 30.72 1.28
C GLN A 232 7.29 30.24 0.81
N PRO A 233 8.38 30.93 1.17
CA PRO A 233 9.74 30.59 0.78
C PRO A 233 10.41 29.61 1.78
N PRO A 234 11.51 28.95 1.40
CA PRO A 234 12.24 28.01 2.26
C PRO A 234 13.29 28.74 3.12
N GLY A 235 13.17 28.62 4.45
CA GLY A 235 14.21 29.05 5.40
C GLY A 235 15.21 27.92 5.65
N TRP A 236 16.46 28.14 5.26
CA TRP A 236 17.62 27.33 5.65
C TRP A 236 18.23 27.93 6.91
N HIS A 237 18.44 27.13 7.97
CA HIS A 237 19.31 27.52 9.07
C HIS A 237 20.52 26.61 9.18
N ALA A 238 21.65 27.28 9.35
CA ALA A 238 23.01 26.81 9.23
C ALA A 238 23.55 26.19 10.53
N SER A 239 24.62 25.43 10.32
CA SER A 239 25.47 24.72 11.25
C SER A 239 26.03 25.60 12.39
N GLU A 240 25.95 25.09 13.62
CA GLU A 240 26.64 25.63 14.79
C GLU A 240 27.94 24.83 15.04
N LYS A 241 29.08 25.53 15.14
CA LYS A 241 30.42 24.99 15.37
C LYS A 241 30.76 25.06 16.86
N THR A 242 31.44 24.04 17.39
CA THR A 242 32.06 24.04 18.73
C THR A 242 33.59 23.96 18.59
N PRO A 243 34.39 24.73 19.34
CA PRO A 243 35.84 24.63 19.31
C PRO A 243 36.34 23.50 20.23
N LEU A 244 37.33 22.73 19.75
CA LEU A 244 38.03 21.69 20.50
C LEU A 244 39.34 22.25 21.09
N ALA A 245 39.48 22.16 22.40
CA ALA A 245 40.72 22.43 23.14
C ALA A 245 41.78 21.35 22.84
N LEU A 246 43.03 21.79 22.64
CA LEU A 246 44.22 20.93 22.51
C LEU A 246 44.76 20.53 23.90
N SER A 247 45.20 19.27 24.02
CA SER A 247 45.96 18.75 25.16
C SER A 247 47.37 18.33 24.70
N GLU A 248 48.39 18.74 25.46
CA GLU A 248 49.83 18.70 25.14
C GLU A 248 50.53 17.35 25.35
N LYS A 249 49.92 16.22 24.94
CA LYS A 249 50.67 14.95 24.81
C LYS A 249 50.43 14.35 23.43
N PRO A 250 51.46 13.88 22.71
CA PRO A 250 51.29 13.29 21.40
C PRO A 250 50.54 11.96 21.56
N SER A 251 49.22 12.02 21.45
CA SER A 251 48.38 10.84 21.39
C SER A 251 48.48 10.25 19.98
N LEU A 252 48.27 8.94 19.84
CA LEU A 252 48.20 8.31 18.52
C LEU A 252 47.19 9.02 17.59
N GLU A 253 46.17 9.66 18.17
CA GLU A 253 45.20 10.49 17.47
C GLU A 253 45.85 11.69 16.75
N THR A 254 46.77 12.42 17.39
CA THR A 254 47.40 13.58 16.75
C THR A 254 48.30 13.18 15.60
N VAL A 255 48.95 12.02 15.69
CA VAL A 255 49.78 11.45 14.61
C VAL A 255 48.92 11.07 13.40
N PHE A 256 47.78 10.40 13.61
CA PHE A 256 46.86 10.05 12.53
C PHE A 256 46.06 11.22 11.98
N ARG A 257 46.15 12.44 12.55
CA ARG A 257 45.56 13.65 11.94
C ARG A 257 46.43 14.23 10.84
N ASP A 258 47.74 13.98 10.86
CA ASP A 258 48.64 14.40 9.78
C ASP A 258 48.40 13.50 8.53
N ASP A 259 48.11 14.11 7.38
CA ASP A 259 47.88 13.39 6.13
C ASP A 259 49.15 12.67 5.63
N ALA A 260 50.33 13.28 5.77
CA ALA A 260 51.59 12.71 5.29
C ALA A 260 51.96 11.46 6.09
N ILE A 261 51.81 11.53 7.41
CA ILE A 261 52.08 10.40 8.31
C ILE A 261 51.06 9.29 8.11
N ALA A 262 49.76 9.62 8.06
CA ALA A 262 48.72 8.63 7.84
C ALA A 262 48.86 7.93 6.49
N THR A 263 49.25 8.65 5.45
CA THR A 263 49.52 8.10 4.11
C THR A 263 50.73 7.18 4.12
N SER A 264 51.83 7.60 4.77
CA SER A 264 53.04 6.78 4.91
C SER A 264 52.76 5.48 5.66
N LEU A 265 52.03 5.54 6.78
CA LEU A 265 51.60 4.36 7.53
C LEU A 265 50.67 3.48 6.70
N ALA A 266 49.71 4.09 5.98
CA ALA A 266 48.79 3.36 5.13
C ALA A 266 49.51 2.53 4.05
N ARG A 267 50.64 3.00 3.49
CA ARG A 267 51.41 2.25 2.47
C ARG A 267 51.78 0.84 2.89
N TYR A 268 52.14 0.66 4.16
CA TYR A 268 52.56 -0.61 4.75
C TYR A 268 51.42 -1.40 5.41
N LEU A 269 50.20 -0.86 5.39
CA LEU A 269 49.03 -1.46 6.04
C LEU A 269 48.01 -1.93 5.01
N HIS A 270 47.30 -3.00 5.34
CA HIS A 270 46.09 -3.33 4.61
C HIS A 270 44.98 -2.36 5.03
N PHE A 271 44.04 -2.12 4.13
CA PHE A 271 42.90 -1.26 4.46
C PHE A 271 42.03 -1.85 5.59
N ASP A 272 42.08 -3.16 5.84
CA ASP A 272 41.50 -3.81 7.03
C ASP A 272 42.18 -3.32 8.33
N ASP A 273 43.50 -3.14 8.32
CA ASP A 273 44.27 -2.69 9.49
C ASP A 273 43.95 -1.23 9.82
N VAL A 274 43.93 -0.36 8.80
CA VAL A 274 43.54 1.06 8.95
C VAL A 274 42.11 1.18 9.52
N THR A 275 41.17 0.36 9.03
CA THR A 275 39.82 0.33 9.60
C THR A 275 39.79 -0.20 11.03
N SER A 276 40.63 -1.17 11.39
CA SER A 276 40.70 -1.71 12.74
C SER A 276 41.23 -0.66 13.72
N VAL A 277 42.26 0.09 13.35
CA VAL A 277 42.78 1.24 14.11
C VAL A 277 41.66 2.26 14.37
N SER A 278 40.84 2.58 13.37
CA SER A 278 39.73 3.52 13.52
C SER A 278 38.62 3.06 14.49
N ARG A 279 38.55 1.76 14.80
CA ARG A 279 37.51 1.19 15.68
C ARG A 279 37.90 1.21 17.15
N THR A 280 39.18 1.41 17.46
CA THR A 280 39.71 1.45 18.83
C THR A 280 39.07 2.53 19.70
N SER A 281 38.76 3.71 19.12
CA SER A 281 38.06 4.78 19.83
C SER A 281 37.31 5.73 18.87
N ARG A 282 36.35 6.50 19.39
CA ARG A 282 35.68 7.56 18.61
C ARG A 282 36.67 8.64 18.16
N ALA A 283 37.69 8.91 18.97
CA ALA A 283 38.74 9.88 18.69
C ALA A 283 39.62 9.42 17.52
N MET A 284 40.06 8.15 17.53
CA MET A 284 40.80 7.56 16.40
C MET A 284 39.98 7.50 15.12
N ARG A 285 38.68 7.19 15.22
CA ARG A 285 37.79 7.25 14.05
C ARG A 285 37.79 8.63 13.40
N ARG A 286 37.77 9.68 14.23
CA ARG A 286 37.83 11.06 13.75
C ARG A 286 39.19 11.39 13.17
N ALA A 287 40.29 11.05 13.84
CA ALA A 287 41.64 11.30 13.31
C ALA A 287 41.88 10.62 11.96
N VAL A 288 41.51 9.34 11.84
CA VAL A 288 41.76 8.55 10.63
C VAL A 288 40.91 9.03 9.44
N PHE A 289 39.60 9.25 9.64
CA PHE A 289 38.68 9.50 8.52
C PHE A 289 38.14 10.92 8.42
N THR A 290 38.13 11.70 9.50
CA THR A 290 37.55 13.06 9.54
C THR A 290 38.41 13.99 10.41
N PRO A 291 39.68 14.22 10.05
CA PRO A 291 40.55 15.17 10.76
C PRO A 291 39.98 16.60 10.66
N MET A 292 39.24 16.88 9.57
CA MET A 292 38.54 18.13 9.30
C MET A 292 37.09 17.84 8.87
N PRO A 293 36.11 18.72 9.17
CA PRO A 293 34.68 18.47 8.92
C PRO A 293 34.30 18.22 7.45
N ASP A 294 35.06 18.76 6.50
CA ASP A 294 34.73 18.73 5.06
C ASP A 294 35.65 17.84 4.21
N ALA A 295 36.71 17.24 4.80
CA ALA A 295 37.75 16.50 4.06
C ALA A 295 37.56 14.98 4.04
N ARG A 296 36.42 14.48 4.54
CA ARG A 296 36.21 13.04 4.79
C ARG A 296 36.41 12.16 3.57
N THR A 297 35.80 12.53 2.44
CA THR A 297 35.84 11.74 1.20
C THR A 297 37.24 11.75 0.61
N ILE A 298 37.88 12.92 0.55
CA ILE A 298 39.24 13.09 0.02
C ILE A 298 40.24 12.25 0.82
N ARG A 299 40.15 12.27 2.16
CA ARG A 299 41.05 11.49 3.02
C ARG A 299 40.78 9.98 2.94
N LEU A 300 39.52 9.57 2.83
CA LEU A 300 39.18 8.16 2.63
C LEU A 300 39.73 7.65 1.29
N ASP A 301 39.60 8.43 0.22
CA ASP A 301 40.10 8.08 -1.10
C ASP A 301 41.63 8.00 -1.08
N MET A 302 42.31 8.98 -0.48
CA MET A 302 43.76 8.96 -0.28
C MET A 302 44.24 7.73 0.52
N LEU A 303 43.57 7.37 1.62
CA LEU A 303 43.93 6.17 2.41
C LEU A 303 43.69 4.88 1.61
N CYS A 304 42.61 4.82 0.82
CA CYS A 304 42.36 3.69 -0.07
C CYS A 304 43.45 3.59 -1.17
N GLU A 305 43.87 4.72 -1.73
CA GLU A 305 44.95 4.80 -2.71
C GLU A 305 46.33 4.49 -2.11
N ALA A 306 46.55 4.80 -0.83
CA ALA A 306 47.82 4.56 -0.16
C ALA A 306 47.96 3.11 0.34
N THR A 307 46.87 2.44 0.72
CA THR A 307 46.94 1.10 1.33
C THR A 307 47.39 0.00 0.36
N CYS A 308 48.29 -0.89 0.82
CA CYS A 308 48.86 -1.96 0.01
C CYS A 308 49.65 -1.51 -1.24
N SER A 309 50.18 -0.28 -1.24
CA SER A 309 50.81 0.30 -2.44
C SER A 309 52.16 -0.29 -2.81
N ASP A 310 52.87 -0.92 -1.88
CA ASP A 310 54.19 -1.51 -2.14
C ASP A 310 54.15 -2.76 -3.04
N THR A 311 52.96 -3.32 -3.27
CA THR A 311 52.80 -4.53 -4.10
C THR A 311 52.86 -4.25 -5.60
N GLY A 312 52.72 -3.00 -6.04
CA GLY A 312 52.67 -2.64 -7.47
C GLY A 312 51.50 -3.25 -8.25
N THR A 313 50.57 -3.94 -7.58
CA THR A 313 49.46 -4.66 -8.21
C THR A 313 48.26 -3.74 -8.43
N PRO A 314 47.48 -3.95 -9.52
CA PRO A 314 46.26 -3.20 -9.75
C PRO A 314 45.27 -3.45 -8.61
N LYS A 315 44.70 -2.37 -8.07
CA LYS A 315 43.70 -2.45 -7.00
C LYS A 315 42.31 -2.64 -7.59
N GLY A 316 41.54 -3.55 -7.02
CA GLY A 316 40.14 -3.79 -7.33
C GLY A 316 39.22 -3.35 -6.19
N GLU A 317 37.92 -3.51 -6.38
CA GLU A 317 36.93 -3.32 -5.32
C GLU A 317 36.36 -4.67 -4.86
N CYS A 318 36.07 -4.77 -3.55
CA CYS A 318 35.26 -5.85 -3.01
C CYS A 318 33.84 -5.73 -3.56
N TRP A 319 33.38 -6.79 -4.21
CA TRP A 319 32.05 -6.86 -4.80
C TRP A 319 30.96 -6.57 -3.77
N ALA A 320 31.06 -7.07 -2.53
CA ALA A 320 30.02 -6.90 -1.52
C ALA A 320 30.00 -5.48 -0.92
N CYS A 321 31.14 -4.97 -0.44
CA CYS A 321 31.19 -3.79 0.41
C CYS A 321 31.91 -2.57 -0.18
N ALA A 322 32.39 -2.62 -1.44
CA ALA A 322 33.18 -1.56 -2.11
C ALA A 322 34.61 -1.39 -1.64
N LYS A 323 35.03 -2.14 -0.63
CA LYS A 323 36.34 -1.96 -0.02
C LYS A 323 37.43 -2.15 -1.07
N ILE A 324 38.35 -1.20 -1.20
CA ILE A 324 39.49 -1.35 -2.11
C ILE A 324 40.37 -2.51 -1.62
N ILE A 325 40.78 -3.38 -2.54
CA ILE A 325 41.55 -4.60 -2.31
C ILE A 325 42.68 -4.70 -3.34
N CYS A 326 43.89 -5.04 -2.89
CA CYS A 326 44.98 -5.42 -3.79
C CYS A 326 44.85 -6.89 -4.23
N GLU A 327 45.67 -7.33 -5.19
CA GLU A 327 45.65 -8.73 -5.62
C GLU A 327 45.91 -9.71 -4.46
N GLY A 328 46.85 -9.40 -3.56
CA GLY A 328 47.15 -10.28 -2.42
C GLY A 328 46.03 -10.40 -1.38
N CYS A 329 45.05 -9.50 -1.39
CA CYS A 329 43.95 -9.47 -0.42
C CYS A 329 42.60 -9.91 -0.98
N HIS A 330 42.50 -10.22 -2.27
CA HIS A 330 41.24 -10.65 -2.83
C HIS A 330 41.04 -12.16 -2.65
N SER A 331 39.81 -12.56 -2.32
CA SER A 331 39.37 -13.95 -2.36
C SER A 331 38.33 -14.10 -3.46
N PRO A 332 38.58 -14.92 -4.51
CA PRO A 332 37.60 -15.15 -5.55
C PRO A 332 36.43 -15.97 -5.00
N ARG A 333 35.20 -15.54 -5.29
CA ARG A 333 33.98 -16.27 -4.92
C ARG A 333 33.10 -16.39 -6.15
N SER A 334 32.52 -17.57 -6.37
CA SER A 334 31.66 -17.84 -7.53
C SER A 334 30.27 -18.28 -7.08
N ARG A 335 29.31 -18.32 -8.02
CA ARG A 335 27.94 -18.80 -7.80
C ARG A 335 27.15 -18.02 -6.74
N LEU A 336 27.49 -16.75 -6.52
CA LEU A 336 26.69 -15.88 -5.67
C LEU A 336 25.37 -15.51 -6.36
N PRO A 337 24.24 -15.46 -5.63
CA PRO A 337 22.99 -14.91 -6.15
C PRO A 337 23.14 -13.44 -6.56
N GLU A 338 22.50 -13.06 -7.67
CA GLU A 338 22.37 -11.67 -8.09
C GLU A 338 21.57 -10.88 -7.02
N PRO A 339 22.07 -9.73 -6.55
CA PRO A 339 21.35 -8.88 -5.59
C PRO A 339 19.98 -8.48 -6.14
N ARG A 340 18.92 -8.65 -5.33
CA ARG A 340 17.55 -8.34 -5.76
C ARG A 340 17.37 -6.87 -6.09
N THR A 341 18.09 -6.02 -5.36
CA THR A 341 18.17 -4.57 -5.53
C THR A 341 18.60 -4.17 -6.94
N VAL A 342 19.67 -4.78 -7.47
CA VAL A 342 20.20 -4.50 -8.81
C VAL A 342 19.23 -4.99 -9.89
N SER A 343 18.75 -6.24 -9.75
CA SER A 343 17.78 -6.81 -10.70
C SER A 343 16.47 -6.00 -10.73
N HIS A 344 16.05 -5.46 -9.57
CA HIS A 344 14.90 -4.58 -9.48
C HIS A 344 15.12 -3.27 -10.24
N LEU A 345 16.24 -2.59 -10.03
CA LEU A 345 16.52 -1.30 -10.66
C LEU A 345 16.60 -1.34 -12.18
N THR A 346 17.23 -2.39 -12.71
CA THR A 346 17.38 -2.54 -14.16
C THR A 346 16.04 -2.73 -14.85
N LYS A 347 15.09 -3.35 -14.15
CA LYS A 347 13.79 -3.73 -14.70
C LYS A 347 12.66 -2.80 -14.27
N CYS A 348 12.79 -2.03 -13.19
CA CYS A 348 11.76 -1.13 -12.70
C CYS A 348 11.98 0.29 -13.22
N HIS A 349 10.91 0.93 -13.69
CA HIS A 349 10.99 2.22 -14.36
C HIS A 349 10.04 3.25 -13.77
N ALA A 350 10.54 4.47 -13.60
CA ALA A 350 9.74 5.60 -13.16
C ALA A 350 8.99 6.24 -14.35
N LEU A 351 7.70 6.51 -14.17
CA LEU A 351 6.84 7.17 -15.13
C LEU A 351 6.21 8.44 -14.52
N CYS A 352 6.02 9.45 -15.37
CA CYS A 352 5.21 10.61 -14.98
C CYS A 352 3.73 10.23 -14.97
N THR A 353 2.92 10.90 -14.15
CA THR A 353 1.47 10.65 -14.03
C THR A 353 0.76 10.63 -15.38
N ARG A 354 1.12 11.54 -16.31
CA ARG A 354 0.53 11.58 -17.65
C ARG A 354 0.85 10.33 -18.47
N CYS A 355 2.10 9.86 -18.44
CA CYS A 355 2.51 8.65 -19.17
C CYS A 355 1.94 7.38 -18.54
N TYR A 356 1.81 7.37 -17.21
CA TYR A 356 1.23 6.28 -16.46
C TYR A 356 -0.30 6.17 -16.70
N ILE A 357 -1.05 7.27 -16.67
CA ILE A 357 -2.49 7.29 -16.97
C ILE A 357 -2.78 6.81 -18.40
N ARG A 358 -1.96 7.24 -19.36
CA ARG A 358 -2.08 6.84 -20.77
C ARG A 358 -1.55 5.45 -21.07
N ARG A 359 -1.12 4.68 -20.08
CA ARG A 359 -0.65 3.31 -20.29
C ARG A 359 -1.82 2.36 -19.99
N PRO A 360 -2.44 1.75 -21.01
CA PRO A 360 -3.61 0.89 -20.79
C PRO A 360 -3.26 -0.39 -20.02
N SER A 361 -2.00 -0.84 -20.07
CA SER A 361 -1.53 -2.15 -19.60
C SER A 361 -0.86 -2.17 -18.22
N ALA A 362 -0.92 -1.10 -17.42
CA ALA A 362 -0.32 -1.13 -16.10
C ALA A 362 -1.26 -1.82 -15.10
N TYR A 363 -0.88 -3.00 -14.60
CA TYR A 363 -1.64 -3.72 -13.59
C TYR A 363 -1.37 -3.15 -12.19
N PRO A 364 -2.34 -3.20 -11.25
CA PRO A 364 -2.08 -2.82 -9.87
C PRO A 364 -0.98 -3.69 -9.26
N ALA A 365 -0.27 -3.16 -8.27
CA ALA A 365 0.75 -3.92 -7.55
C ALA A 365 0.14 -5.19 -6.92
N PRO A 366 0.89 -6.30 -6.87
CA PRO A 366 0.46 -7.49 -6.13
C PRO A 366 0.05 -7.13 -4.70
N PHE A 367 -0.99 -7.79 -4.19
CA PHE A 367 -1.51 -7.50 -2.84
C PHE A 367 -0.42 -7.59 -1.77
N VAL A 368 0.41 -8.64 -1.83
CA VAL A 368 1.51 -8.85 -0.88
C VAL A 368 2.54 -7.73 -0.97
N GLY A 369 2.89 -7.27 -2.18
CA GLY A 369 3.80 -6.14 -2.38
C GLY A 369 3.23 -4.81 -1.88
N SER A 370 1.93 -4.58 -2.08
CA SER A 370 1.27 -3.40 -1.48
C SER A 370 1.24 -3.47 0.05
N TRP A 371 1.19 -4.68 0.62
CA TRP A 371 1.12 -4.94 2.05
C TRP A 371 2.50 -5.04 2.71
N ASN A 372 3.56 -5.26 1.95
CA ASN A 372 4.92 -5.36 2.47
C ASN A 372 5.88 -4.53 1.59
N PRO A 373 5.78 -3.19 1.65
CA PRO A 373 6.56 -2.32 0.79
C PRO A 373 8.06 -2.44 1.05
N ASP A 374 8.50 -2.86 2.23
CA ASP A 374 9.92 -3.03 2.57
C ASP A 374 10.53 -4.29 1.96
N ASP A 375 9.71 -5.33 1.77
CA ASP A 375 10.16 -6.59 1.18
C ASP A 375 10.11 -6.52 -0.35
N LEU A 376 11.28 -6.31 -0.95
CA LEU A 376 11.47 -6.28 -2.39
C LEU A 376 10.99 -7.56 -3.09
N SER A 377 11.07 -8.71 -2.43
CA SER A 377 10.65 -9.99 -3.02
C SER A 377 9.13 -10.09 -3.17
N SER A 378 8.37 -9.41 -2.31
CA SER A 378 6.91 -9.37 -2.36
C SER A 378 6.34 -8.44 -3.44
N GLN A 379 7.18 -7.55 -3.99
CA GLN A 379 6.79 -6.56 -5.00
C GLN A 379 6.56 -7.17 -6.38
N HIS A 380 7.03 -8.39 -6.59
CA HIS A 380 6.96 -9.10 -7.84
C HIS A 380 6.07 -10.32 -7.66
N ALA A 381 5.04 -10.46 -8.51
CA ALA A 381 4.16 -11.61 -8.47
C ALA A 381 4.96 -12.91 -8.70
N ALA A 382 4.39 -14.06 -8.33
CA ALA A 382 5.03 -15.35 -8.58
C ALA A 382 5.36 -15.58 -10.08
N ALA A 383 4.59 -14.95 -10.98
CA ALA A 383 4.79 -14.99 -12.42
C ALA A 383 5.93 -14.08 -12.94
N CYS A 384 6.45 -13.18 -12.09
CA CYS A 384 7.49 -12.25 -12.50
C CYS A 384 8.83 -12.96 -12.60
N LYS A 385 9.40 -12.97 -13.81
CA LYS A 385 10.72 -13.56 -14.12
C LYS A 385 11.88 -12.95 -13.32
N ILE A 386 11.63 -11.88 -12.56
CA ILE A 386 12.59 -11.28 -11.61
C ILE A 386 12.79 -12.19 -10.38
N ARG A 387 11.84 -13.08 -10.08
CA ARG A 387 11.93 -13.99 -8.92
C ARG A 387 12.90 -15.15 -9.13
N THR A 388 13.28 -15.43 -10.37
CA THR A 388 14.30 -16.44 -10.68
C THR A 388 15.63 -16.00 -10.07
N LYS A 389 16.19 -16.82 -9.18
CA LYS A 389 17.51 -16.58 -8.60
C LYS A 389 18.55 -16.71 -9.70
N THR A 390 18.84 -15.61 -10.39
CA THR A 390 19.99 -15.56 -11.28
C THR A 390 21.26 -15.67 -10.43
N LEU A 391 22.16 -16.55 -10.81
CA LEU A 391 23.52 -16.55 -10.25
C LEU A 391 24.38 -15.59 -11.07
N LEU A 392 25.33 -14.94 -10.41
CA LEU A 392 26.33 -14.12 -11.09
C LEU A 392 27.15 -14.99 -12.06
N VAL A 393 27.41 -14.43 -13.24
CA VAL A 393 28.27 -15.06 -14.25
C VAL A 393 29.71 -14.70 -13.93
N GLY A 394 30.51 -15.70 -13.56
CA GLY A 394 31.94 -15.55 -13.27
C GLY A 394 32.30 -15.35 -11.79
N PRO A 395 33.59 -15.45 -11.45
CA PRO A 395 34.09 -15.17 -10.11
C PRO A 395 34.04 -13.66 -9.82
N VAL A 396 33.73 -13.31 -8.57
CA VAL A 396 33.82 -11.94 -8.07
C VAL A 396 34.89 -11.83 -6.99
N SER A 397 35.52 -10.68 -6.90
CA SER A 397 36.55 -10.36 -5.92
C SER A 397 35.93 -9.91 -4.59
N ILE A 398 36.34 -10.52 -3.48
CA ILE A 398 35.81 -10.20 -2.14
C ILE A 398 36.97 -9.97 -1.17
N CYS A 399 36.81 -9.02 -0.25
CA CYS A 399 37.81 -8.74 0.78
C CYS A 399 37.86 -9.84 1.88
N PRO A 400 38.95 -9.96 2.64
CA PRO A 400 39.12 -11.02 3.63
C PRO A 400 38.02 -11.00 4.70
N SER A 401 37.60 -9.81 5.11
CA SER A 401 36.48 -9.61 6.04
C SER A 401 35.16 -10.17 5.51
N CYS A 402 34.84 -9.96 4.24
CA CYS A 402 33.62 -10.50 3.62
C CYS A 402 33.77 -11.98 3.21
N ALA A 403 34.99 -12.48 3.01
CA ALA A 403 35.24 -13.89 2.71
C ALA A 403 34.82 -14.82 3.87
N LYS A 404 34.91 -14.33 5.12
CA LYS A 404 34.46 -15.04 6.33
C LYS A 404 32.94 -15.19 6.45
N LEU A 405 32.17 -14.45 5.65
CA LEU A 405 30.71 -14.47 5.68
C LEU A 405 30.16 -15.61 4.81
N THR A 406 28.94 -16.08 5.12
CA THR A 406 28.19 -17.00 4.26
C THR A 406 27.76 -16.31 2.96
N ASP A 407 27.43 -17.07 1.91
CA ASP A 407 27.00 -16.50 0.63
C ASP A 407 25.79 -15.57 0.78
N GLN A 408 24.85 -15.94 1.65
CA GLN A 408 23.65 -15.15 1.94
C GLN A 408 23.99 -13.83 2.62
N GLU A 409 24.94 -13.82 3.56
CA GLU A 409 25.37 -12.63 4.26
C GLU A 409 26.16 -11.68 3.34
N VAL A 410 27.02 -12.23 2.47
CA VAL A 410 27.73 -11.44 1.45
C VAL A 410 26.73 -10.72 0.54
N VAL A 411 25.71 -11.43 0.06
CA VAL A 411 24.64 -10.83 -0.75
C VAL A 411 23.85 -9.80 0.05
N ARG A 412 23.56 -10.04 1.33
CA ARG A 412 22.86 -9.07 2.19
C ARG A 412 23.64 -7.76 2.34
N VAL A 413 24.94 -7.84 2.59
CA VAL A 413 25.82 -6.65 2.66
C VAL A 413 25.78 -5.86 1.34
N ARG A 414 25.78 -6.58 0.21
CA ARG A 414 25.65 -5.95 -1.11
C ARG A 414 24.28 -5.28 -1.30
N GLU A 415 23.20 -5.96 -0.94
CA GLU A 415 21.82 -5.42 -1.02
C GLU A 415 21.67 -4.16 -0.17
N GLU A 416 22.23 -4.12 1.04
CA GLU A 416 22.22 -2.95 1.92
C GLU A 416 22.97 -1.75 1.31
N ARG A 417 24.17 -1.99 0.76
CA ARG A 417 24.95 -0.97 0.05
C ARG A 417 24.20 -0.43 -1.16
N ASP A 418 23.64 -1.32 -1.99
CA ASP A 418 22.90 -0.94 -3.18
C ASP A 418 21.63 -0.16 -2.81
N ALA A 419 20.92 -0.55 -1.73
CA ALA A 419 19.79 0.20 -1.19
C ALA A 419 20.17 1.60 -0.69
N ALA A 420 21.31 1.76 -0.01
CA ALA A 420 21.80 3.06 0.41
C ALA A 420 22.17 3.95 -0.80
N SER A 421 22.91 3.38 -1.76
CA SER A 421 23.31 4.06 -2.99
C SER A 421 22.08 4.47 -3.82
N MET A 422 21.06 3.62 -3.84
CA MET A 422 19.77 3.92 -4.46
C MET A 422 19.09 5.11 -3.84
N ARG A 423 18.95 5.16 -2.50
CA ARG A 423 18.32 6.31 -1.84
C ARG A 423 18.98 7.62 -2.28
N MET A 424 20.31 7.64 -2.37
CA MET A 424 21.08 8.79 -2.87
C MET A 424 20.84 9.08 -4.36
N ALA A 425 20.79 8.05 -5.22
CA ALA A 425 20.51 8.21 -6.64
C ALA A 425 19.07 8.69 -6.92
N LEU A 426 18.11 8.20 -6.15
CA LEU A 426 16.68 8.57 -6.24
C LEU A 426 16.41 10.00 -5.79
N MET A 427 17.27 10.56 -4.92
CA MET A 427 17.29 11.99 -4.63
C MET A 427 17.73 12.84 -5.83
N ARG A 428 18.41 12.29 -6.85
CA ARG A 428 18.76 13.04 -8.07
C ARG A 428 17.54 13.18 -9.01
N ARG A 429 17.60 14.08 -9.99
CA ARG A 429 16.51 14.28 -10.96
C ARG A 429 16.39 13.04 -11.86
N MET A 430 15.44 12.17 -11.54
CA MET A 430 15.08 11.04 -12.40
C MET A 430 14.27 11.50 -13.61
N ARG A 431 14.30 10.72 -14.70
CA ARG A 431 13.54 10.98 -15.91
C ARG A 431 12.42 9.95 -16.07
N CYS A 432 11.30 10.38 -16.63
CA CYS A 432 10.23 9.48 -17.03
C CYS A 432 10.75 8.54 -18.13
N ARG A 433 10.64 7.23 -17.97
CA ARG A 433 11.10 6.27 -18.98
C ARG A 433 10.46 6.44 -20.36
N ARG A 434 9.22 6.98 -20.42
CA ARG A 434 8.47 7.12 -21.67
C ARG A 434 8.63 8.46 -22.37
N CYS A 435 8.66 9.56 -21.63
CA CYS A 435 8.73 10.91 -22.21
C CYS A 435 10.00 11.67 -21.86
N GLU A 436 10.90 11.04 -21.13
CA GLU A 436 12.22 11.53 -20.71
C GLU A 436 12.24 12.83 -19.89
N ARG A 437 11.06 13.41 -19.64
CA ARG A 437 10.92 14.60 -18.79
C ARG A 437 11.43 14.30 -17.39
N ALA A 438 12.18 15.25 -16.84
CA ALA A 438 12.59 15.23 -15.45
C ALA A 438 11.36 15.12 -14.54
N LEU A 439 11.37 14.12 -13.67
CA LEU A 439 10.37 13.92 -12.64
C LEU A 439 10.75 14.79 -11.44
N PRO A 440 9.87 15.71 -11.01
CA PRO A 440 10.17 16.57 -9.87
C PRO A 440 10.54 15.77 -8.61
N ARG A 441 11.40 16.36 -7.79
CA ARG A 441 11.67 15.90 -6.41
C ARG A 441 10.40 16.12 -5.58
N GLY A 442 10.12 15.21 -4.64
CA GLY A 442 8.94 15.31 -3.75
C GLY A 442 7.58 15.27 -4.46
N ARG A 443 7.51 14.85 -5.73
CA ARG A 443 6.22 14.54 -6.38
C ARG A 443 6.16 13.07 -6.69
N ARG A 444 4.95 12.53 -6.58
CA ARG A 444 4.65 11.12 -6.79
C ARG A 444 5.14 10.60 -8.15
N ARG A 445 6.00 9.59 -8.08
CA ARG A 445 6.57 8.88 -9.23
C ARG A 445 5.89 7.52 -9.33
N TRP A 446 5.47 7.13 -10.53
CA TRP A 446 4.84 5.84 -10.74
C TRP A 446 5.90 4.83 -11.15
N TRP A 447 6.11 3.83 -10.31
CA TRP A 447 7.08 2.77 -10.57
C TRP A 447 6.36 1.57 -11.15
N VAL A 448 6.87 1.09 -12.28
CA VAL A 448 6.26 -0.02 -13.01
C VAL A 448 7.36 -1.01 -13.36
N CYS A 449 7.09 -2.29 -13.11
CA CYS A 449 7.93 -3.38 -13.56
C CYS A 449 7.96 -3.40 -15.10
N GLY A 450 9.14 -3.40 -15.70
CA GLY A 450 9.34 -3.45 -17.14
C GLY A 450 9.08 -4.82 -17.75
N VAL A 451 9.05 -5.88 -16.92
CA VAL A 451 8.80 -7.27 -17.34
C VAL A 451 7.30 -7.55 -17.40
N ASP A 452 6.61 -7.37 -16.27
CA ASP A 452 5.21 -7.78 -16.10
C ASP A 452 4.21 -6.61 -16.10
N TYR A 453 4.73 -5.39 -16.21
CA TYR A 453 3.92 -4.15 -16.27
C TYR A 453 3.01 -3.89 -15.07
N HIS A 454 3.21 -4.55 -13.92
CA HIS A 454 2.54 -4.19 -12.68
C HIS A 454 3.21 -3.01 -11.97
N GLU A 455 2.43 -2.28 -11.17
CA GLU A 455 2.96 -1.26 -10.28
C GLU A 455 3.91 -1.86 -9.24
N CYS A 456 4.99 -1.16 -8.94
CA CYS A 456 5.87 -1.51 -7.83
C CYS A 456 5.74 -0.49 -6.69
N HIS A 457 5.47 -0.99 -5.49
CA HIS A 457 5.27 -0.17 -4.29
C HIS A 457 6.43 -0.30 -3.30
N TRP A 458 7.61 -0.73 -3.76
CA TRP A 458 8.78 -0.88 -2.92
C TRP A 458 9.11 0.43 -2.17
N ALA A 459 9.31 0.34 -0.86
CA ALA A 459 9.62 1.47 0.00
C ALA A 459 10.90 2.19 -0.43
N GLY A 460 11.88 1.44 -0.97
CA GLY A 460 13.13 2.00 -1.49
C GLY A 460 12.95 3.06 -2.57
N HIS A 461 11.80 3.13 -3.24
CA HIS A 461 11.47 4.15 -4.23
C HIS A 461 11.13 5.54 -3.65
N GLU A 462 10.76 5.60 -2.37
CA GLU A 462 10.56 6.84 -1.64
C GLU A 462 11.91 7.31 -1.10
N ALA A 463 12.55 8.21 -1.84
CA ALA A 463 13.60 9.04 -1.25
C ALA A 463 12.89 10.10 -0.38
N PRO A 464 13.29 10.27 0.90
CA PRO A 464 12.77 11.34 1.75
C PRO A 464 13.06 12.74 1.17
#